data_AF-W0H004-F1
#
_entry.id   AF-W0H004-F1
#
_cell.length_a   1.000
_cell.length_b   1.000
_cell.length_c   1.000
_cell.angle_alpha   90.00
_cell.angle_beta   90.00
_cell.angle_gamma   90.00
#
_symmetry.space_group_name_H-M   'P 1'
#
loop_
_entity.id
_entity.type
_entity.pdbx_description
1 polymer ?
#
loop_
_entity_poly.entity_id
_entity_poly.type
_entity_poly.pdbx_seq_one_letter_code
_entity_poly.pdbx_strand_id
1 'polypeptide(L)'
;MVPNGLMVRKDLDNYKTCDPVVKLYTREHGLHLDEAGIEKITADCEANPGAVLVLDAFLSLIQPLGLDSDSEGAVEPLQNLLESIAPFNITTVLLHHSSKSRAHERASNAAAGRGLGRMASHVVNLHWLNPDNKEDQRVRLTTEGRSSRSVDCVIEQVDRAIWSMHGDSSTISEQLDLSKVRAKLSERHSNVLSLVEQHWMLTDRAIEPGEVAEQMAEELGNNARQKALQALDALANKRLVEKLTRSDHKRGKVVSFQPLKGQLPESWRCA
;
A
#
# COMPACT_ATOMS: atom_id res chain seq x y z
N MET A 1 -24.32 -20.91 0.05
CA MET A 1 -23.65 -19.60 0.08
C MET A 1 -22.51 -19.66 1.08
N VAL A 2 -21.28 -19.28 0.77
CA VAL A 2 -20.21 -19.22 1.80
C VAL A 2 -20.38 -17.89 2.53
N PRO A 3 -20.54 -17.82 3.87
CA PRO A 3 -20.82 -16.57 4.57
C PRO A 3 -19.70 -15.58 4.26
N ASN A 4 -19.93 -14.47 3.54
CA ASN A 4 -18.95 -13.39 3.41
C ASN A 4 -18.77 -12.73 4.79
N GLY A 5 -17.71 -11.97 5.04
CA GLY A 5 -17.46 -11.39 6.39
C GLY A 5 -18.59 -10.53 6.97
N LEU A 6 -19.67 -10.30 6.21
CA LEU A 6 -20.90 -9.60 6.58
C LEU A 6 -22.00 -10.53 7.12
N MET A 7 -21.81 -11.85 7.04
CA MET A 7 -22.76 -12.85 7.49
C MET A 7 -22.06 -13.97 8.27
N VAL A 8 -22.77 -14.49 9.26
CA VAL A 8 -22.41 -15.71 9.99
C VAL A 8 -23.40 -16.81 9.67
N ARG A 9 -22.88 -18.03 9.44
CA ARG A 9 -23.73 -19.22 9.28
C ARG A 9 -24.36 -19.53 10.63
N LYS A 10 -25.68 -19.61 10.65
CA LYS A 10 -26.44 -20.05 11.83
C LYS A 10 -26.71 -21.55 11.77
N ASP A 11 -27.05 -22.06 10.58
CA ASP A 11 -27.40 -23.47 10.34
C ASP A 11 -27.17 -23.84 8.86
N LEU A 12 -27.56 -25.05 8.43
CA LEU A 12 -27.09 -25.65 7.17
C LEU A 12 -27.37 -24.76 5.93
N ASP A 13 -28.48 -24.01 5.95
CA ASP A 13 -28.87 -23.08 4.87
C ASP A 13 -29.31 -21.69 5.36
N ASN A 14 -29.10 -21.38 6.64
CA ASN A 14 -29.50 -20.10 7.24
C ASN A 14 -28.29 -19.27 7.64
N TYR A 15 -28.34 -17.99 7.29
CA TYR A 15 -27.30 -16.99 7.55
C TYR A 15 -27.92 -15.81 8.29
N LYS A 16 -27.17 -15.22 9.21
CA LYS A 16 -27.54 -13.97 9.87
C LYS A 16 -26.52 -12.90 9.49
N THR A 17 -26.98 -11.68 9.22
CA THR A 17 -26.09 -10.54 9.07
C THR A 17 -25.33 -10.29 10.39
N CYS A 18 -24.06 -9.93 10.26
CA CYS A 18 -23.25 -9.50 11.39
C CYS A 18 -23.63 -8.06 11.75
N ASP A 19 -23.65 -7.71 13.03
CA ASP A 19 -23.73 -6.29 13.41
C ASP A 19 -22.48 -5.57 12.86
N PRO A 20 -22.60 -4.33 12.33
CA PRO A 20 -23.78 -3.46 12.32
C PRO A 20 -24.63 -3.51 11.03
N VAL A 21 -24.58 -4.61 10.26
CA VAL A 21 -25.27 -4.72 8.96
C VAL A 21 -26.78 -4.83 9.14
N VAL A 22 -27.48 -3.74 8.81
CA VAL A 22 -28.94 -3.64 8.90
C VAL A 22 -29.65 -4.36 7.75
N LYS A 23 -29.13 -4.20 6.51
CA LYS A 23 -29.70 -4.74 5.27
C LYS A 23 -28.58 -5.25 4.38
N LEU A 24 -28.81 -6.37 3.69
CA LEU A 24 -27.90 -6.92 2.70
C LEU A 24 -28.69 -7.43 1.50
N TYR A 25 -28.44 -6.84 0.34
CA TYR A 25 -29.00 -7.30 -0.94
C TYR A 25 -27.93 -8.06 -1.71
N THR A 26 -28.25 -9.31 -2.06
CA THR A 26 -27.44 -10.13 -2.96
C THR A 26 -27.96 -10.02 -4.39
N ARG A 27 -27.18 -10.49 -5.37
CA ARG A 27 -27.58 -10.53 -6.78
C ARG A 27 -28.95 -11.20 -7.03
N GLU A 28 -29.34 -12.15 -6.19
CA GLU A 28 -30.61 -12.88 -6.30
C GLU A 28 -31.85 -11.99 -6.05
N HIS A 29 -31.66 -10.84 -5.40
CA HIS A 29 -32.75 -9.90 -5.14
C HIS A 29 -33.10 -9.04 -6.37
N GLY A 30 -32.26 -9.03 -7.42
CA GLY A 30 -32.51 -8.23 -8.62
C GLY A 30 -32.56 -6.73 -8.37
N LEU A 31 -31.87 -6.23 -7.34
CA LEU A 31 -31.84 -4.81 -7.02
C LEU A 31 -30.88 -4.07 -7.96
N HIS A 32 -31.41 -3.12 -8.71
CA HIS A 32 -30.71 -2.28 -9.68
C HIS A 32 -30.98 -0.81 -9.43
N LEU A 33 -30.29 0.11 -10.12
CA LEU A 33 -30.60 1.54 -10.04
C LEU A 33 -31.69 1.95 -11.03
N ASP A 34 -32.75 1.13 -11.16
CA ASP A 34 -34.00 1.56 -11.78
C ASP A 34 -34.88 2.30 -10.75
N GLU A 35 -36.01 2.82 -11.19
CA GLU A 35 -36.95 3.56 -10.34
C GLU A 35 -37.38 2.75 -9.10
N ALA A 36 -37.75 1.47 -9.30
CA ALA A 36 -38.19 0.60 -8.21
C ALA A 36 -37.07 0.29 -7.21
N GLY A 37 -35.85 0.06 -7.69
CA GLY A 37 -34.70 -0.17 -6.84
C GLY A 37 -34.27 1.08 -6.08
N ILE A 38 -34.32 2.26 -6.71
CA ILE A 38 -34.06 3.54 -6.04
C ILE A 38 -35.11 3.83 -4.96
N GLU A 39 -36.39 3.63 -5.25
CA GLU A 39 -37.47 3.77 -4.26
C GLU A 39 -37.24 2.83 -3.07
N LYS A 40 -36.86 1.57 -3.35
CA LYS A 40 -36.58 0.58 -2.31
C LYS A 40 -35.40 0.96 -1.43
N ILE A 41 -34.30 1.42 -2.01
CA ILE A 41 -33.11 1.87 -1.27
C ILE A 41 -33.44 3.11 -0.45
N THR A 42 -34.20 4.05 -1.02
CA THR A 42 -34.62 5.30 -0.35
C THR A 42 -35.45 4.99 0.89
N ALA A 43 -36.43 4.10 0.81
CA ALA A 43 -37.23 3.67 1.97
C ALA A 43 -36.37 3.02 3.07
N ASP A 44 -35.35 2.24 2.70
CA ASP A 44 -34.43 1.66 3.67
C ASP A 44 -33.52 2.72 4.31
N CYS A 45 -33.11 3.75 3.56
CA CYS A 45 -32.33 4.88 4.06
C CYS A 45 -33.14 5.80 4.99
N GLU A 46 -34.41 6.05 4.65
CA GLU A 46 -35.35 6.79 5.50
C GLU A 46 -35.55 6.09 6.85
N ALA A 47 -35.69 4.76 6.83
CA ALA A 47 -35.80 3.96 8.04
C ALA A 47 -34.49 3.89 8.86
N ASN A 48 -33.35 4.22 8.25
CA ASN A 48 -32.02 4.15 8.88
C ASN A 48 -31.17 5.40 8.58
N PRO A 49 -31.56 6.60 9.05
CA PRO A 49 -30.80 7.82 8.81
C PRO A 49 -29.38 7.73 9.38
N GLY A 50 -28.41 8.31 8.66
CA GLY A 50 -27.00 8.26 9.06
C GLY A 50 -26.27 6.95 8.74
N ALA A 51 -26.93 5.98 8.09
CA ALA A 51 -26.30 4.72 7.70
C ALA A 51 -25.22 4.90 6.62
N VAL A 52 -24.39 3.86 6.48
CA VAL A 52 -23.45 3.72 5.35
C VAL A 52 -24.09 2.83 4.29
N LEU A 53 -24.26 3.36 3.08
CA LEU A 53 -24.74 2.64 1.92
C LEU A 53 -23.56 2.18 1.08
N VAL A 54 -23.38 0.87 0.92
CA VAL A 54 -22.33 0.29 0.05
C VAL A 54 -22.97 -0.27 -1.22
N LEU A 55 -22.50 0.20 -2.38
CA LEU A 55 -22.97 -0.19 -3.70
C LEU A 55 -21.88 -1.01 -4.41
N ASP A 56 -22.13 -2.32 -4.61
CA ASP A 56 -21.18 -3.29 -5.15
C ASP A 56 -21.70 -4.00 -6.41
N ALA A 57 -21.21 -3.71 -7.61
CA ALA A 57 -20.41 -2.57 -8.03
C ALA A 57 -21.20 -1.73 -9.04
N PHE A 58 -20.76 -0.50 -9.33
CA PHE A 58 -21.48 0.42 -10.21
C PHE A 58 -22.03 -0.22 -11.50
N LEU A 59 -21.18 -0.96 -12.22
CA LEU A 59 -21.57 -1.60 -13.49
C LEU A 59 -22.68 -2.63 -13.33
N SER A 60 -22.63 -3.47 -12.28
CA SER A 60 -23.67 -4.50 -12.07
C SER A 60 -25.02 -3.89 -11.68
N LEU A 61 -25.00 -2.69 -11.13
CA LEU A 61 -26.22 -1.98 -10.71
C LEU A 61 -26.92 -1.27 -11.87
N ILE A 62 -26.20 -0.88 -12.92
CA ILE A 62 -26.76 -0.18 -14.08
C ILE A 62 -26.91 -1.07 -15.33
N GLN A 63 -26.24 -2.23 -15.40
CA GLN A 63 -26.21 -3.08 -16.59
C GLN A 63 -27.62 -3.43 -17.14
N PRO A 64 -28.63 -3.77 -16.31
CA PRO A 64 -29.96 -4.12 -16.83
C PRO A 64 -30.73 -2.95 -17.44
N LEU A 65 -30.29 -1.70 -17.21
CA LEU A 65 -30.91 -0.50 -17.75
C LEU A 65 -30.58 -0.29 -19.24
N GLY A 66 -29.67 -1.08 -19.81
CA GLY A 66 -29.26 -0.95 -21.22
C GLY A 66 -28.44 0.32 -21.51
N LEU A 67 -27.91 0.97 -20.48
CA LEU A 67 -27.09 2.18 -20.62
C LEU A 67 -25.71 1.85 -21.16
N ASP A 68 -25.21 2.68 -22.09
CA ASP A 68 -23.80 2.65 -22.45
C ASP A 68 -22.98 3.12 -21.26
N SER A 69 -22.28 2.18 -20.65
CA SER A 69 -21.52 2.40 -19.44
C SER A 69 -20.40 3.43 -19.61
N ASP A 70 -19.92 3.66 -20.83
CA ASP A 70 -18.85 4.63 -21.16
C ASP A 70 -19.41 6.01 -21.59
N SER A 71 -20.73 6.21 -21.46
CA SER A 71 -21.37 7.49 -21.71
C SER A 71 -21.45 8.34 -20.43
N GLU A 72 -21.51 9.67 -20.59
CA GLU A 72 -21.75 10.59 -19.46
C GLU A 72 -23.12 10.37 -18.80
N GLY A 73 -24.10 9.82 -19.55
CA GLY A 73 -25.44 9.50 -19.03
C GLY A 73 -25.48 8.27 -18.12
N ALA A 74 -24.43 7.44 -18.11
CA ALA A 74 -24.40 6.22 -17.30
C ALA A 74 -24.54 6.47 -15.78
N VAL A 75 -24.25 7.69 -15.32
CA VAL A 75 -24.32 8.08 -13.90
C VAL A 75 -25.65 8.69 -13.47
N GLU A 76 -26.55 8.98 -14.39
CA GLU A 76 -27.87 9.55 -14.07
C GLU A 76 -28.63 8.71 -13.01
N PRO A 77 -28.67 7.36 -13.08
CA PRO A 77 -29.28 6.55 -12.03
C PRO A 77 -28.67 6.75 -10.63
N LEU A 78 -27.36 6.94 -10.57
CA LEU A 78 -26.67 7.23 -9.32
C LEU A 78 -27.00 8.63 -8.81
N GLN A 79 -27.13 9.62 -9.69
CA GLN A 79 -27.54 10.98 -9.32
C GLN A 79 -28.94 10.97 -8.71
N ASN A 80 -29.89 10.29 -9.37
CA ASN A 80 -31.27 10.15 -8.89
C ASN A 80 -31.32 9.49 -7.50
N LEU A 81 -30.50 8.46 -7.28
CA LEU A 81 -30.38 7.85 -5.96
C LEU A 81 -29.84 8.83 -4.91
N LEU A 82 -28.74 9.51 -5.20
CA LEU A 82 -28.09 10.44 -4.26
C LEU A 82 -29.02 11.61 -3.89
N GLU A 83 -29.80 12.13 -4.84
CA GLU A 83 -30.81 13.16 -4.58
C GLU A 83 -31.93 12.64 -3.67
N SER A 84 -32.40 11.41 -3.91
CA SER A 84 -33.48 10.79 -3.12
C SER A 84 -33.07 10.52 -1.67
N ILE A 85 -31.80 10.18 -1.43
CA ILE A 85 -31.30 9.86 -0.08
C ILE A 85 -30.64 11.03 0.65
N ALA A 86 -30.46 12.18 -0.01
CA ALA A 86 -29.83 13.37 0.57
C ALA A 86 -30.46 13.81 1.92
N PRO A 87 -31.79 13.74 2.13
CA PRO A 87 -32.40 14.14 3.41
C PRO A 87 -32.00 13.25 4.60
N PHE A 88 -31.49 12.05 4.38
CA PHE A 88 -31.27 11.04 5.44
C PHE A 88 -29.82 10.93 5.92
N ASN A 89 -28.94 11.85 5.49
CA ASN A 89 -27.53 11.90 5.90
C ASN A 89 -26.76 10.59 5.65
N ILE A 90 -27.04 9.93 4.54
CA ILE A 90 -26.42 8.65 4.18
C ILE A 90 -25.00 8.86 3.65
N THR A 91 -24.04 8.11 4.18
CA THR A 91 -22.68 8.04 3.60
C THR A 91 -22.66 6.97 2.52
N THR A 92 -22.49 7.38 1.26
CA THR A 92 -22.48 6.45 0.12
C THR A 92 -21.06 6.05 -0.25
N VAL A 93 -20.81 4.73 -0.33
CA VAL A 93 -19.58 4.12 -0.82
C VAL A 93 -19.91 3.32 -2.08
N LEU A 94 -19.32 3.70 -3.20
CA LEU A 94 -19.52 3.03 -4.49
C LEU A 94 -18.25 2.27 -4.90
N LEU A 95 -18.39 0.98 -5.14
CA LEU A 95 -17.31 0.16 -5.70
C LEU A 95 -17.32 0.29 -7.22
N HIS A 96 -16.14 0.54 -7.78
CA HIS A 96 -15.94 0.68 -9.22
C HIS A 96 -14.68 -0.08 -9.65
N HIS A 97 -14.84 -0.99 -10.61
CA HIS A 97 -13.71 -1.68 -11.23
C HIS A 97 -13.13 -0.82 -12.36
N SER A 98 -11.84 -0.50 -12.28
CA SER A 98 -11.11 0.09 -13.39
C SER A 98 -10.99 -0.89 -14.56
N SER A 99 -11.00 -0.39 -15.80
CA SER A 99 -10.64 -1.22 -16.95
C SER A 99 -9.18 -1.70 -16.84
N LYS A 100 -8.87 -2.88 -17.39
CA LYS A 100 -7.49 -3.43 -17.39
C LYS A 100 -6.46 -2.47 -17.97
N SER A 101 -6.85 -1.63 -18.94
CA SER A 101 -5.96 -0.65 -19.56
C SER A 101 -5.63 0.55 -18.67
N ARG A 102 -6.37 0.77 -17.57
CA ARG A 102 -6.20 1.92 -16.66
C ARG A 102 -5.95 1.52 -15.21
N ALA A 103 -5.67 0.25 -14.97
CA ALA A 103 -5.45 -0.33 -13.63
C ALA A 103 -4.19 0.18 -12.91
N HIS A 104 -3.39 1.06 -13.52
CA HIS A 104 -2.20 1.66 -12.90
C HIS A 104 -2.23 3.20 -12.93
N GLU A 105 -3.36 3.77 -13.34
CA GLU A 105 -3.53 5.21 -13.43
C GLU A 105 -4.06 5.80 -12.12
N ARG A 106 -4.00 7.13 -12.02
CA ARG A 106 -4.63 7.88 -10.92
C ARG A 106 -6.12 7.58 -10.84
N ALA A 107 -6.69 7.72 -9.65
CA ALA A 107 -8.06 7.30 -9.38
C ALA A 107 -9.08 8.02 -10.28
N SER A 108 -8.82 9.30 -10.55
CA SER A 108 -9.59 10.13 -11.50
C SER A 108 -9.60 9.58 -12.93
N ASN A 109 -8.48 9.01 -13.41
CA ASN A 109 -8.35 8.45 -14.75
C ASN A 109 -8.88 7.01 -14.84
N ALA A 110 -8.68 6.23 -13.78
CA ALA A 110 -9.26 4.89 -13.64
C ALA A 110 -10.80 4.93 -13.65
N ALA A 111 -11.39 6.00 -13.11
CA ALA A 111 -12.84 6.30 -13.17
C ALA A 111 -13.25 7.16 -14.39
N ALA A 112 -12.31 7.56 -15.27
CA ALA A 112 -12.59 8.47 -16.38
C ALA A 112 -13.40 7.79 -17.49
N GLY A 113 -14.25 8.59 -18.16
CA GLY A 113 -15.18 8.11 -19.19
C GLY A 113 -16.59 7.82 -18.67
N ARG A 114 -16.82 7.88 -17.35
CA ARG A 114 -18.13 7.58 -16.75
C ARG A 114 -18.72 8.70 -15.89
N GLY A 115 -18.07 9.86 -15.79
CA GLY A 115 -18.55 10.97 -14.92
C GLY A 115 -18.43 10.76 -13.40
N LEU A 116 -18.17 9.53 -12.92
CA LEU A 116 -18.08 9.15 -11.50
C LEU A 116 -17.13 10.02 -10.67
N GLY A 117 -15.96 10.35 -11.21
CA GLY A 117 -14.96 11.16 -10.50
C GLY A 117 -15.44 12.58 -10.16
N ARG A 118 -16.46 13.11 -10.86
CA ARG A 118 -17.06 14.43 -10.54
C ARG A 118 -18.06 14.35 -9.39
N MET A 119 -18.63 13.18 -9.15
CA MET A 119 -19.65 12.96 -8.12
C MET A 119 -19.03 12.64 -6.76
N ALA A 120 -17.88 11.99 -6.74
CA ALA A 120 -17.22 11.59 -5.50
C ALA A 120 -16.57 12.79 -4.79
N SER A 121 -16.85 12.97 -3.49
CA SER A 121 -16.12 13.93 -2.65
C SER A 121 -14.70 13.45 -2.33
N HIS A 122 -14.55 12.13 -2.19
CA HIS A 122 -13.30 11.42 -1.92
C HIS A 122 -13.22 10.17 -2.78
N VAL A 123 -12.03 9.85 -3.25
CA VAL A 123 -11.75 8.64 -4.03
C VAL A 123 -10.67 7.85 -3.30
N VAL A 124 -10.96 6.57 -3.06
CA VAL A 124 -10.00 5.59 -2.55
C VAL A 124 -9.62 4.68 -3.71
N ASN A 125 -8.32 4.61 -4.01
CA ASN A 125 -7.77 3.79 -5.06
C ASN A 125 -7.05 2.59 -4.47
N LEU A 126 -7.23 1.42 -5.07
CA LEU A 126 -6.62 0.16 -4.63
C LEU A 126 -5.91 -0.48 -5.82
N HIS A 127 -4.60 -0.69 -5.68
CA HIS A 127 -3.75 -1.31 -6.71
C HIS A 127 -2.87 -2.38 -6.10
N TRP A 128 -2.59 -3.45 -6.85
CA TRP A 128 -1.54 -4.38 -6.44
C TRP A 128 -0.22 -3.62 -6.27
N LEU A 129 0.48 -3.85 -5.15
CA LEU A 129 1.77 -3.21 -4.91
C LEU A 129 2.79 -3.62 -5.98
N ASN A 130 2.81 -4.91 -6.34
CA ASN A 130 3.67 -5.48 -7.37
C ASN A 130 2.82 -6.28 -8.37
N PRO A 131 2.25 -5.65 -9.42
CA PRO A 131 1.33 -6.32 -10.33
C PRO A 131 1.97 -7.48 -11.12
N ASP A 132 3.29 -7.46 -11.29
CA ASP A 132 4.03 -8.52 -11.98
C ASP A 132 4.31 -9.74 -11.09
N ASN A 133 4.19 -9.61 -9.76
CA ASN A 133 4.45 -10.67 -8.80
C ASN A 133 3.14 -11.20 -8.21
N LYS A 134 2.63 -12.31 -8.74
CA LYS A 134 1.36 -12.92 -8.29
C LYS A 134 1.40 -13.47 -6.86
N GLU A 135 2.59 -13.71 -6.31
CA GLU A 135 2.74 -14.14 -4.92
C GLU A 135 2.63 -12.96 -3.94
N ASP A 136 2.78 -11.73 -4.43
CA ASP A 136 2.63 -10.53 -3.62
C ASP A 136 1.15 -10.09 -3.60
N GLN A 137 0.46 -10.47 -2.52
CA GLN A 137 -0.95 -10.13 -2.30
C GLN A 137 -1.15 -8.75 -1.65
N ARG A 138 -0.09 -7.95 -1.51
CA ARG A 138 -0.18 -6.61 -0.92
C ARG A 138 -0.83 -5.64 -1.91
N VAL A 139 -1.68 -4.79 -1.36
CA VAL A 139 -2.44 -3.77 -2.07
C VAL A 139 -2.00 -2.39 -1.58
N ARG A 140 -1.62 -1.52 -2.50
CA ARG A 140 -1.42 -0.09 -2.25
C ARG A 140 -2.78 0.60 -2.25
N LEU A 141 -3.07 1.29 -1.16
CA LEU A 141 -4.23 2.15 -0.97
C LEU A 141 -3.78 3.61 -1.03
N THR A 142 -4.37 4.37 -1.93
CA THR A 142 -4.16 5.82 -2.01
C THR A 142 -5.46 6.59 -1.98
N THR A 143 -5.48 7.79 -1.40
CA THR A 143 -6.66 8.66 -1.43
C THR A 143 -6.42 9.94 -2.24
N GLU A 144 -7.47 10.37 -2.93
CA GLU A 144 -7.53 11.63 -3.68
C GLU A 144 -8.87 12.33 -3.36
N GLY A 145 -8.93 13.66 -3.36
CA GLY A 145 -10.18 14.37 -3.06
C GLY A 145 -10.01 15.84 -2.69
N ARG A 146 -11.13 16.52 -2.42
CA ARG A 146 -11.18 18.00 -2.29
C ARG A 146 -10.83 18.53 -0.89
N SER A 147 -10.61 17.68 0.12
CA SER A 147 -10.58 18.16 1.51
C SER A 147 -9.52 17.58 2.45
N SER A 148 -8.56 16.79 1.97
CA SER A 148 -7.51 16.25 2.85
C SER A 148 -6.19 15.93 2.15
N ARG A 149 -5.12 15.76 2.95
CA ARG A 149 -3.82 15.26 2.50
C ARG A 149 -4.01 13.83 1.97
N SER A 150 -3.47 13.55 0.79
CA SER A 150 -3.50 12.20 0.22
C SER A 150 -2.85 11.21 1.19
N VAL A 151 -3.55 10.11 1.44
CA VAL A 151 -3.03 8.94 2.15
C VAL A 151 -2.34 8.04 1.14
N ASP A 152 -1.24 7.41 1.55
CA ASP A 152 -0.57 6.34 0.82
C ASP A 152 -0.16 5.27 1.84
N CYS A 153 -0.77 4.10 1.75
CA CYS A 153 -0.43 2.96 2.60
C CYS A 153 -0.49 1.64 1.83
N VAL A 154 0.13 0.63 2.39
CA VAL A 154 0.11 -0.74 1.88
C VAL A 154 -0.60 -1.63 2.89
N ILE A 155 -1.59 -2.37 2.40
CA ILE A 155 -2.39 -3.31 3.17
C ILE A 155 -2.31 -4.70 2.58
N GLU A 156 -2.54 -5.73 3.38
CA GLU A 156 -2.56 -7.13 2.95
C GLU A 156 -3.72 -7.86 3.63
N GLN A 157 -4.41 -8.72 2.89
CA GLN A 157 -5.40 -9.61 3.47
C GLN A 157 -4.71 -10.89 3.94
N VAL A 158 -4.36 -10.94 5.23
CA VAL A 158 -3.65 -12.08 5.83
C VAL A 158 -4.56 -13.28 6.12
N ASP A 159 -5.86 -13.02 6.28
CA ASP A 159 -6.91 -14.03 6.36
C ASP A 159 -8.21 -13.39 5.87
N ARG A 160 -9.26 -14.18 5.69
CA ARG A 160 -10.56 -13.74 5.21
C ARG A 160 -11.12 -12.61 6.05
N ALA A 161 -11.23 -11.43 5.44
CA ALA A 161 -11.66 -10.17 6.08
C ALA A 161 -10.74 -9.69 7.23
N ILE A 162 -9.54 -10.23 7.37
CA ILE A 162 -8.50 -9.77 8.29
C ILE A 162 -7.41 -9.07 7.48
N TRP A 163 -7.16 -7.80 7.79
CA TRP A 163 -6.23 -6.95 7.07
C TRP A 163 -5.09 -6.47 7.96
N SER A 164 -3.85 -6.51 7.45
CA SER A 164 -2.67 -5.92 8.06
C SER A 164 -2.22 -4.66 7.32
N MET A 165 -1.57 -3.74 8.02
CA MET A 165 -1.00 -2.51 7.47
C MET A 165 0.52 -2.57 7.54
N HIS A 166 1.18 -2.33 6.41
CA HIS A 166 2.63 -2.49 6.24
C HIS A 166 3.40 -1.17 6.17
N GLY A 167 2.72 -0.04 6.34
CA GLY A 167 3.30 1.30 6.22
C GLY A 167 2.99 1.95 4.87
N ASP A 168 3.78 2.93 4.47
CA ASP A 168 3.64 3.64 3.20
C ASP A 168 4.41 2.94 2.05
N SER A 169 3.96 3.18 0.82
CA SER A 169 4.55 2.53 -0.36
C SER A 169 6.00 2.96 -0.63
N SER A 170 6.38 4.21 -0.30
CA SER A 170 7.74 4.71 -0.48
C SER A 170 8.74 3.97 0.40
N THR A 171 8.44 3.82 1.69
CA THR A 171 9.30 3.09 2.64
C THR A 171 9.49 1.64 2.20
N ILE A 172 8.42 0.97 1.77
CA ILE A 172 8.49 -0.41 1.28
C ILE A 172 9.31 -0.50 -0.02
N SER A 173 9.11 0.43 -0.96
CA SER A 173 9.90 0.48 -2.20
C SER A 173 11.38 0.69 -1.92
N GLU A 174 11.72 1.60 -1.01
CA GLU A 174 13.10 1.84 -0.61
C GLU A 174 13.74 0.59 0.02
N GLN A 175 13.02 -0.11 0.90
CA GLN A 175 13.49 -1.37 1.48
C GLN A 175 13.68 -2.46 0.41
N LEU A 176 12.75 -2.59 -0.52
CA LEU A 176 12.83 -3.55 -1.63
C LEU A 176 14.02 -3.24 -2.55
N ASP A 177 14.23 -1.97 -2.90
CA ASP A 177 15.36 -1.55 -3.73
C ASP A 177 16.68 -1.82 -3.04
N LEU A 178 16.80 -1.51 -1.75
CA LEU A 178 17.99 -1.81 -0.96
C LEU A 178 18.23 -3.32 -0.86
N SER A 179 17.18 -4.13 -0.72
CA SER A 179 17.30 -5.60 -0.72
C SER A 179 17.80 -6.15 -2.06
N LYS A 180 17.30 -5.61 -3.19
CA LYS A 180 17.77 -5.98 -4.55
C LYS A 180 19.22 -5.57 -4.77
N VAL A 181 19.62 -4.40 -4.26
CA VAL A 181 21.02 -3.94 -4.31
C VAL A 181 21.92 -4.84 -3.46
N ARG A 182 21.47 -5.25 -2.26
CA ARG A 182 22.16 -6.21 -1.38
C ARG A 182 22.35 -7.57 -2.08
N ALA A 183 21.31 -8.10 -2.72
CA ALA A 183 21.37 -9.38 -3.44
C ALA A 183 22.34 -9.38 -4.64
N LYS A 184 22.67 -8.21 -5.19
CA LYS A 184 23.61 -8.02 -6.32
C LYS A 184 25.01 -7.60 -5.87
N LEU A 185 25.31 -7.62 -4.57
CA LEU A 185 26.66 -7.34 -4.09
C LEU A 185 27.61 -8.47 -4.51
N SER A 186 28.84 -8.10 -4.85
CA SER A 186 29.91 -9.10 -4.93
C SER A 186 30.24 -9.60 -3.53
N GLU A 187 30.76 -10.81 -3.42
CA GLU A 187 31.18 -11.42 -2.15
C GLU A 187 32.02 -10.45 -1.28
N ARG A 188 33.01 -9.79 -1.89
CA ARG A 188 33.82 -8.76 -1.22
C ARG A 188 32.99 -7.62 -0.63
N HIS A 189 32.03 -7.07 -1.38
CA HIS A 189 31.19 -5.98 -0.87
C HIS A 189 30.22 -6.48 0.20
N SER A 190 29.76 -7.73 0.10
CA SER A 190 28.93 -8.37 1.13
C SER A 190 29.70 -8.51 2.43
N ASN A 191 30.93 -9.04 2.39
CA ASN A 191 31.78 -9.21 3.56
C ASN A 191 32.11 -7.87 4.23
N VAL A 192 32.46 -6.86 3.44
CA VAL A 192 32.72 -5.50 3.97
C VAL A 192 31.45 -4.91 4.62
N LEU A 193 30.27 -5.09 4.01
CA LEU A 193 29.01 -4.61 4.59
C LEU A 193 28.70 -5.31 5.92
N SER A 194 28.84 -6.63 5.98
CA SER A 194 28.65 -7.41 7.21
C SER A 194 29.61 -6.98 8.31
N LEU A 195 30.86 -6.67 7.97
CA LEU A 195 31.84 -6.17 8.93
C LEU A 195 31.46 -4.79 9.48
N VAL A 196 30.95 -3.89 8.65
CA VAL A 196 30.45 -2.57 9.10
C VAL A 196 29.27 -2.75 10.06
N GLU A 197 28.32 -3.62 9.72
CA GLU A 197 27.15 -3.91 10.56
C GLU A 197 27.56 -4.52 11.91
N GLN A 198 28.44 -5.53 11.90
CA GLN A 198 28.94 -6.18 13.11
C GLN A 198 29.75 -5.21 14.00
N HIS A 199 30.62 -4.41 13.40
CA HIS A 199 31.42 -3.44 14.15
C HIS A 199 30.54 -2.42 14.86
N TRP A 200 29.53 -1.89 14.15
CA TRP A 200 28.56 -0.97 14.73
C TRP A 200 27.81 -1.62 15.89
N MET A 201 27.34 -2.86 15.72
CA MET A 201 26.66 -3.59 16.80
C MET A 201 27.52 -3.76 18.06
N LEU A 202 28.80 -4.06 17.89
CA LEU A 202 29.70 -4.34 19.02
C LEU A 202 30.23 -3.09 19.72
N THR A 203 30.25 -1.95 19.04
CA THR A 203 30.99 -0.78 19.52
C THR A 203 30.23 0.54 19.46
N ASP A 204 29.05 0.56 18.83
CA ASP A 204 28.23 1.74 18.55
C ASP A 204 29.03 2.89 17.90
N ARG A 205 30.04 2.54 17.10
CA ARG A 205 30.91 3.50 16.41
C ARG A 205 31.05 3.19 14.93
N ALA A 206 31.28 4.26 14.16
CA ALA A 206 31.57 4.15 12.74
C ALA A 206 32.96 3.53 12.54
N ILE A 207 33.09 2.62 11.58
CA ILE A 207 34.34 1.93 11.26
C ILE A 207 35.19 2.75 10.29
N GLU A 208 36.50 2.82 10.53
CA GLU A 208 37.44 3.45 9.59
C GLU A 208 37.96 2.43 8.55
N PRO A 209 38.35 2.88 7.33
CA PRO A 209 38.93 1.99 6.31
C PRO A 209 40.18 1.22 6.78
N GLY A 210 40.91 1.77 7.76
CA GLY A 210 42.05 1.09 8.38
C GLY A 210 41.64 -0.16 9.15
N GLU A 211 40.56 -0.07 9.92
CA GLU A 211 40.05 -1.18 10.74
C GLU A 211 39.46 -2.30 9.89
N VAL A 212 38.81 -1.94 8.77
CA VAL A 212 38.38 -2.93 7.76
C VAL A 212 39.59 -3.63 7.15
N ALA A 213 40.64 -2.87 6.82
CA ALA A 213 41.85 -3.43 6.22
C ALA A 213 42.62 -4.36 7.16
N GLU A 214 42.59 -4.10 8.46
CA GLU A 214 43.18 -4.96 9.49
C GLU A 214 42.40 -6.27 9.64
N GLN A 215 41.07 -6.20 9.70
CA GLN A 215 40.21 -7.37 9.90
C GLN A 215 40.06 -8.24 8.64
N MET A 216 40.21 -7.66 7.45
CA MET A 216 40.11 -8.35 6.16
C MET A 216 41.46 -8.39 5.41
N ALA A 217 42.58 -8.44 6.14
CA ALA A 217 43.91 -8.33 5.55
C ALA A 217 44.20 -9.44 4.51
N GLU A 218 43.77 -10.67 4.77
CA GLU A 218 43.95 -11.82 3.85
C GLU A 218 43.12 -11.67 2.57
N GLU A 219 41.88 -11.21 2.69
CA GLU A 219 40.95 -11.04 1.56
C GLU A 219 41.31 -9.83 0.66
N LEU A 220 41.83 -8.76 1.27
CA LEU A 220 42.15 -7.52 0.57
C LEU A 220 43.59 -7.50 0.04
N GLY A 221 44.51 -8.20 0.69
CA GLY A 221 45.91 -8.33 0.30
C GLY A 221 46.64 -6.98 0.19
N ASN A 222 47.53 -6.84 -0.81
CA ASN A 222 48.28 -5.60 -1.01
C ASN A 222 47.36 -4.38 -1.21
N ASN A 223 47.74 -3.24 -0.62
CA ASN A 223 46.95 -2.01 -0.59
C ASN A 223 45.58 -2.17 0.08
N ALA A 224 45.48 -3.03 1.11
CA ALA A 224 44.24 -3.36 1.81
C ALA A 224 43.44 -2.11 2.22
N ARG A 225 44.10 -1.09 2.77
CA ARG A 225 43.43 0.17 3.17
C ARG A 225 42.76 0.91 2.01
N GLN A 226 43.40 0.98 0.85
CA GLN A 226 42.82 1.63 -0.32
C GLN A 226 41.66 0.82 -0.90
N LYS A 227 41.79 -0.51 -0.92
CA LYS A 227 40.71 -1.42 -1.35
C LYS A 227 39.51 -1.40 -0.41
N ALA A 228 39.76 -1.35 0.91
CA ALA A 228 38.73 -1.18 1.93
C ALA A 228 37.98 0.14 1.71
N LEU A 229 38.69 1.25 1.52
CA LEU A 229 38.07 2.53 1.22
C LEU A 229 37.23 2.48 -0.07
N GLN A 230 37.74 1.89 -1.15
CA GLN A 230 36.99 1.74 -2.41
C GLN A 230 35.72 0.91 -2.23
N ALA A 231 35.78 -0.18 -1.47
CA ALA A 231 34.62 -1.01 -1.17
C ALA A 231 33.58 -0.26 -0.32
N LEU A 232 34.02 0.47 0.71
CA LEU A 232 33.16 1.30 1.56
C LEU A 232 32.52 2.45 0.77
N ASP A 233 33.28 3.13 -0.10
CA ASP A 233 32.74 4.16 -0.99
C ASP A 233 31.74 3.58 -1.99
N ALA A 234 31.99 2.37 -2.53
CA ALA A 234 31.03 1.69 -3.39
C ALA A 234 29.72 1.34 -2.65
N LEU A 235 29.81 0.91 -1.39
CA LEU A 235 28.64 0.65 -0.54
C LEU A 235 27.90 1.95 -0.19
N ALA A 236 28.61 3.05 0.06
CA ALA A 236 28.01 4.36 0.31
C ALA A 236 27.29 4.90 -0.92
N ASN A 237 27.89 4.77 -2.11
CA ASN A 237 27.26 5.16 -3.38
C ASN A 237 26.00 4.34 -3.68
N LYS A 238 25.96 3.08 -3.23
CA LYS A 238 24.79 2.19 -3.29
C LYS A 238 23.76 2.46 -2.20
N ARG A 239 23.96 3.46 -1.34
CA ARG A 239 23.13 3.79 -0.18
C ARG A 239 22.94 2.60 0.78
N LEU A 240 24.00 1.85 1.04
CA LEU A 240 23.97 0.75 2.02
C LEU A 240 24.66 1.12 3.35
N VAL A 241 25.52 2.14 3.32
CA VAL A 241 26.19 2.71 4.49
C VAL A 241 26.23 4.24 4.36
N GLU A 242 26.32 4.93 5.49
CA GLU A 242 26.53 6.37 5.56
C GLU A 242 28.02 6.69 5.71
N LYS A 243 28.54 7.57 4.85
CA LYS A 243 29.92 8.06 4.92
C LYS A 243 29.98 9.33 5.76
N LEU A 244 30.73 9.27 6.85
CA LEU A 244 30.99 10.40 7.74
C LEU A 244 32.40 10.95 7.50
N THR A 245 32.53 12.27 7.47
CA THR A 245 33.83 12.95 7.41
C THR A 245 33.98 13.82 8.65
N ARG A 246 35.02 13.56 9.44
CA ARG A 246 35.35 14.30 10.66
C ARG A 246 36.76 14.89 10.57
N SER A 247 36.99 16.01 11.24
CA SER A 247 38.32 16.58 11.40
C SER A 247 38.91 16.10 12.73
N ASP A 248 40.04 15.41 12.65
CA ASP A 248 40.85 14.96 13.79
C ASP A 248 42.08 15.86 13.95
N HIS A 249 42.33 16.34 15.16
CA HIS A 249 43.41 17.29 15.44
C HIS A 249 44.82 16.71 15.20
N LYS A 250 44.99 15.40 15.22
CA LYS A 250 46.28 14.71 15.01
C LYS A 250 46.41 14.13 13.61
N ARG A 251 45.31 13.66 13.03
CA ARG A 251 45.29 12.90 11.76
C ARG A 251 44.70 13.68 10.58
N GLY A 252 44.21 14.90 10.81
CA GLY A 252 43.56 15.72 9.78
C GLY A 252 42.15 15.22 9.47
N LYS A 253 41.71 15.29 8.21
CA LYS A 253 40.38 14.78 7.82
C LYS A 253 40.37 13.25 7.84
N VAL A 254 39.47 12.68 8.63
CA VAL A 254 39.25 11.24 8.78
C VAL A 254 37.86 10.90 8.27
N VAL A 255 37.78 9.77 7.56
CA VAL A 255 36.54 9.24 7.00
C VAL A 255 36.19 7.94 7.72
N SER A 256 34.93 7.79 8.12
CA SER A 256 34.39 6.60 8.77
C SER A 256 33.02 6.26 8.17
N PHE A 257 32.59 5.01 8.32
CA PHE A 257 31.34 4.51 7.72
C PHE A 257 30.48 3.82 8.78
N GLN A 258 29.17 3.99 8.67
CA GLN A 258 28.19 3.38 9.59
C GLN A 258 26.96 2.84 8.83
N PRO A 259 26.19 1.91 9.41
CA PRO A 259 24.92 1.48 8.83
C PRO A 259 23.93 2.65 8.68
N LEU A 260 23.00 2.55 7.73
CA LEU A 260 21.92 3.53 7.61
C LEU A 260 21.00 3.49 8.85
N LYS A 261 20.55 4.66 9.30
CA LYS A 261 19.58 4.78 10.40
C LYS A 261 18.31 3.97 10.07
N GLY A 262 17.94 3.06 10.97
CA GLY A 262 16.73 2.24 10.86
C GLY A 262 16.90 0.89 10.16
N GLN A 263 18.08 0.55 9.62
CA GLN A 263 18.33 -0.73 8.93
C GLN A 263 18.81 -1.89 9.82
N LEU A 264 19.07 -1.66 11.10
CA LEU A 264 19.36 -2.76 12.02
C LEU A 264 18.06 -3.57 12.22
N PRO A 265 18.08 -4.91 12.01
CA PRO A 265 16.86 -5.71 12.11
C PRO A 265 16.26 -5.60 13.52
N GLU A 266 14.93 -5.58 13.63
CA GLU A 266 14.23 -5.41 14.92
C GLU A 266 14.63 -6.46 15.96
N SER A 267 14.99 -7.67 15.53
CA SER A 267 15.52 -8.74 16.38
C SER A 267 16.85 -8.40 17.08
N TRP A 268 17.46 -7.24 16.77
CA TRP A 268 18.73 -6.77 17.31
C TRP A 268 18.59 -5.43 18.05
N ARG A 269 17.36 -4.91 18.20
CA ARG A 269 17.07 -3.65 18.93
C ARG A 269 16.86 -3.84 20.45
N CYS A 270 17.45 -4.88 21.04
CA CYS A 270 17.37 -5.13 22.47
C CYS A 270 18.77 -5.22 23.09
N ALA A 271 19.22 -4.11 23.68
CA ALA A 271 20.01 -4.04 24.90
C ALA A 271 19.75 -2.68 25.57
#